data_AF-A0A7Y3UCD8-F1
#
_entry.id   AF-A0A7Y3UCD8-F1
#
_cell.length_a   1.000
_cell.length_b   1.000
_cell.length_c   1.000
_cell.angle_alpha   90.00
_cell.angle_beta   90.00
_cell.angle_gamma   90.00
#
_symmetry.space_group_name_H-M   'P 1'
#
loop_
_entity.id
_entity.type
_entity.pdbx_description
1 polymer ?
#
loop_
_entity_poly.entity_id
_entity_poly.type
_entity_poly.pdbx_seq_one_letter_code
_entity_poly.pdbx_strand_id
1 'polypeptide(L)'
;MSSKTKLIILGAAGRDFHDFNVYWKQRDDVEVVCFTATQIPDIDGRVYPPALAGPKYPNGIPIHAEDELEALIKKHEVDLVSLAYSDISHETAMHLGSRAMAAGAQFCMLGADQVMIKSTKPVIGVCAVRTGCGKSQTTRRVAEILKEQGKRIAVCRHPMPYGDLEKQAVQRFATLEDMDKHECTIEEREEYEPHIVAGNLVFAGVDYESILRQAEKEADVVLWDGGNNDLPFFAPDLLLVVVDPHRAGHEMTFYPGETNLRMADAIVINKMDTANDADVATLKQNIATANPNAVVIPADSPVSVDDPAAVKGKKVLVIEDGPTLTHGQMKFGAGHVAARNCGAAELIDPRPYAQGSIKATFEKYNHLSEILPAMGYGDKQISELEATIDQVPCDVVIVATPIDLGGLLKINKPSVRVRYDLKEHDQAVLPALITKAIGG
;
A
#
# COMPACT_ATOMS: atom_id res chain seq x y z
N MET A 1 0.87 41.83 11.96
CA MET A 1 1.02 40.36 12.00
C MET A 1 1.71 39.98 10.70
N SER A 2 2.80 39.22 10.75
CA SER A 2 3.41 38.67 9.52
C SER A 2 2.34 37.91 8.75
N SER A 3 2.29 38.02 7.42
CA SER A 3 1.46 37.11 6.62
C SER A 3 1.91 35.68 6.91
N LYS A 4 0.96 34.76 7.09
CA LYS A 4 1.24 33.33 7.21
C LYS A 4 1.75 32.80 5.88
N THR A 5 2.62 31.81 5.92
CA THR A 5 3.03 31.06 4.72
C THR A 5 1.86 30.21 4.24
N LYS A 6 1.38 30.48 3.03
CA LYS A 6 0.31 29.69 2.39
C LYS A 6 0.91 28.44 1.76
N LEU A 7 0.34 27.29 2.09
CA LEU A 7 0.84 25.96 1.74
C LEU A 7 -0.20 25.16 0.94
N ILE A 8 0.24 24.53 -0.15
CA ILE A 8 -0.46 23.38 -0.75
C ILE A 8 0.27 22.10 -0.35
N ILE A 9 -0.48 21.06 0.03
CA ILE A 9 0.06 19.72 0.21
C ILE A 9 -0.29 18.88 -1.02
N LEU A 10 0.73 18.53 -1.80
CA LEU A 10 0.64 17.62 -2.94
C LEU A 10 0.75 16.18 -2.45
N GLY A 11 -0.32 15.40 -2.48
CA GLY A 11 -0.24 14.00 -2.06
C GLY A 11 -1.38 13.12 -2.53
N ALA A 12 -1.35 11.89 -2.05
CA ALA A 12 -2.37 10.88 -2.31
C ALA A 12 -2.39 9.86 -1.17
N ALA A 13 -3.39 8.99 -1.17
CA ALA A 13 -3.51 7.85 -0.25
C ALA A 13 -3.39 8.22 1.23
N GLY A 14 -3.87 9.40 1.64
CA GLY A 14 -3.95 9.83 3.04
C GLY A 14 -2.62 10.24 3.69
N ARG A 15 -1.50 10.16 2.96
CA ARG A 15 -0.19 10.65 3.43
C ARG A 15 -0.17 12.17 3.61
N ASP A 16 -0.83 12.86 2.70
CA ASP A 16 -1.12 14.29 2.77
C ASP A 16 -1.87 14.68 4.06
N PHE A 17 -2.93 13.94 4.40
CA PHE A 17 -3.68 14.17 5.64
C PHE A 17 -2.83 13.89 6.88
N HIS A 18 -1.99 12.87 6.84
CA HIS A 18 -1.06 12.54 7.93
C HIS A 18 -0.03 13.66 8.16
N ASP A 19 0.65 14.10 7.10
CA ASP A 19 1.62 15.19 7.15
C ASP A 19 0.98 16.49 7.64
N PHE A 20 -0.27 16.75 7.22
CA PHE A 20 -1.05 17.85 7.77
C PHE A 20 -1.28 17.69 9.27
N ASN A 21 -1.82 16.56 9.73
CA ASN A 21 -2.20 16.37 11.13
C ASN A 21 -1.02 16.42 12.10
N VAL A 22 0.10 15.79 11.72
CA VAL A 22 1.28 15.64 12.58
C VAL A 22 2.16 16.88 12.53
N TYR A 23 2.35 17.48 11.35
CA TYR A 23 3.33 18.55 11.17
C TYR A 23 2.67 19.91 10.93
N TRP A 24 1.92 20.07 9.83
CA TRP A 24 1.49 21.40 9.38
C TRP A 24 0.41 22.03 10.26
N LYS A 25 -0.53 21.24 10.78
CA LYS A 25 -1.63 21.71 11.65
C LYS A 25 -1.13 22.37 12.94
N GLN A 26 0.01 21.90 13.45
CA GLN A 26 0.64 22.38 14.68
C GLN A 26 1.33 23.74 14.51
N ARG A 27 1.47 24.22 13.27
CA ARG A 27 2.14 25.47 12.96
C ARG A 27 1.16 26.64 12.89
N ASP A 28 1.46 27.71 13.63
CA ASP A 28 0.64 28.93 13.62
C ASP A 28 1.07 29.91 12.51
N ASP A 29 2.29 29.75 12.02
CA ASP A 29 2.90 30.55 10.95
C ASP A 29 2.56 30.04 9.54
N VAL A 30 1.84 28.91 9.43
CA VAL A 30 1.44 28.29 8.16
C VAL A 30 -0.08 28.23 8.05
N GLU A 31 -0.59 28.37 6.82
CA GLU A 31 -1.99 28.12 6.45
C GLU A 31 -2.02 27.15 5.26
N VAL A 32 -2.62 25.97 5.46
CA VAL A 32 -2.80 24.98 4.39
C VAL A 32 -4.06 25.34 3.62
N VAL A 33 -3.89 25.81 2.38
CA VAL A 33 -5.01 26.34 1.58
C VAL A 33 -5.80 25.25 0.87
N CYS A 34 -5.13 24.17 0.46
CA CYS A 34 -5.76 22.98 -0.10
C CYS A 34 -4.82 21.77 -0.08
N PHE A 35 -5.44 20.60 -0.24
CA PHE A 35 -4.77 19.39 -0.70
C PHE A 35 -4.97 19.26 -2.21
N THR A 36 -4.07 18.53 -2.87
CA THR A 36 -4.38 17.96 -4.19
C THR A 36 -4.56 16.46 -4.08
N ALA A 37 -5.21 15.86 -5.06
CA ALA A 37 -5.32 14.42 -5.15
C ALA A 37 -5.04 13.90 -6.55
N THR A 38 -4.47 12.69 -6.58
CA THR A 38 -4.36 11.80 -7.72
C THR A 38 -4.38 10.36 -7.21
N GLN A 39 -4.26 9.37 -8.10
CA GLN A 39 -4.32 7.91 -7.81
C GLN A 39 -5.67 7.37 -7.33
N ILE A 40 -6.32 7.99 -6.34
CA ILE A 40 -7.59 7.52 -5.78
C ILE A 40 -8.77 8.09 -6.57
N PRO A 41 -9.68 7.25 -7.09
CA PRO A 41 -10.90 7.72 -7.75
C PRO A 41 -11.81 8.52 -6.80
N ASP A 42 -12.50 9.53 -7.34
CA ASP A 42 -13.59 10.25 -6.67
C ASP A 42 -13.22 10.99 -5.36
N ILE A 43 -11.93 11.23 -5.10
CA ILE A 43 -11.48 12.00 -3.94
C ILE A 43 -11.33 13.50 -4.23
N ASP A 44 -11.02 13.87 -5.47
CA ASP A 44 -10.98 15.27 -5.90
C ASP A 44 -12.38 15.91 -5.83
N GLY A 45 -12.43 17.20 -5.48
CA GLY A 45 -13.69 17.91 -5.23
C GLY A 45 -14.30 17.68 -3.85
N ARG A 46 -13.73 16.80 -3.03
CA ARG A 46 -14.11 16.62 -1.62
C ARG A 46 -13.46 17.68 -0.72
N VAL A 47 -13.82 17.64 0.56
CA VAL A 47 -13.28 18.51 1.61
C VAL A 47 -12.72 17.63 2.73
N TYR A 48 -11.48 17.90 3.14
CA TYR A 48 -10.95 17.36 4.38
C TYR A 48 -11.70 18.01 5.56
N PRO A 49 -12.39 17.20 6.39
CA PRO A 49 -13.51 17.70 7.19
C PRO A 49 -13.09 18.63 8.33
N PRO A 50 -13.92 19.64 8.69
CA PRO A 50 -13.65 20.54 9.81
C PRO A 50 -13.37 19.81 11.14
N ALA A 51 -14.05 18.69 11.40
CA ALA A 51 -13.88 17.93 12.62
C ALA A 51 -12.45 17.40 12.80
N LEU A 52 -11.77 17.08 11.68
CA LEU A 52 -10.38 16.63 11.67
C LEU A 52 -9.40 17.78 11.45
N ALA A 53 -9.77 18.77 10.64
CA ALA A 53 -8.93 19.93 10.34
C ALA A 53 -8.70 20.82 11.57
N GLY A 54 -9.67 20.84 12.50
CA GLY A 54 -9.61 21.60 13.74
C GLY A 54 -10.01 23.06 13.60
N PRO A 55 -9.95 23.85 14.69
CA PRO A 55 -10.59 25.16 14.78
C PRO A 55 -10.04 26.22 13.82
N LYS A 56 -8.84 26.03 13.28
CA LYS A 56 -8.25 26.90 12.25
C LYS A 56 -8.97 26.79 10.90
N TYR A 57 -9.72 25.70 10.67
CA TYR A 57 -10.37 25.38 9.40
C TYR A 57 -11.86 25.04 9.61
N PRO A 58 -12.70 26.02 9.99
CA PRO A 58 -14.11 25.78 10.32
C PRO A 58 -14.94 25.26 9.13
N ASN A 59 -14.46 25.47 7.90
CA ASN A 59 -15.09 24.96 6.67
C ASN A 59 -14.36 23.74 6.10
N GLY A 60 -13.38 23.19 6.82
CA GLY A 60 -12.49 22.15 6.31
C GLY A 60 -11.45 22.71 5.34
N ILE A 61 -10.73 21.81 4.67
CA ILE A 61 -9.70 22.13 3.68
C ILE A 61 -10.09 21.47 2.34
N PRO A 62 -10.21 22.23 1.24
CA PRO A 62 -10.63 21.66 -0.03
C PRO A 62 -9.55 20.73 -0.63
N ILE A 63 -10.02 19.73 -1.38
CA ILE A 63 -9.18 18.76 -2.11
C ILE A 63 -9.43 18.98 -3.61
N HIS A 64 -8.39 19.33 -4.35
CA HIS A 64 -8.46 19.63 -5.79
C HIS A 64 -7.73 18.60 -6.64
N ALA A 65 -8.00 18.57 -7.95
CA ALA A 65 -7.22 17.75 -8.87
C ALA A 65 -5.78 18.27 -8.98
N GLU A 66 -4.80 17.37 -9.05
CA GLU A 66 -3.38 17.74 -9.18
C GLU A 66 -3.07 18.55 -10.47
N ASP A 67 -3.83 18.33 -11.53
CA ASP A 67 -3.68 19.07 -12.80
C ASP A 67 -3.97 20.57 -12.64
N GLU A 68 -4.64 20.98 -11.56
CA GLU A 68 -4.94 22.39 -11.26
C GLU A 68 -3.80 23.11 -10.50
N LEU A 69 -2.70 22.42 -10.16
CA LEU A 69 -1.63 22.92 -9.28
C LEU A 69 -1.18 24.36 -9.60
N GLU A 70 -0.80 24.65 -10.85
CA GLU A 70 -0.29 25.97 -11.24
C GLU A 70 -1.36 27.07 -11.14
N ALA A 71 -2.62 26.72 -11.41
CA ALA A 71 -3.75 27.63 -11.28
C ALA A 71 -4.04 27.92 -9.80
N LEU A 72 -3.99 26.89 -8.94
CA LEU A 72 -4.17 27.01 -7.50
C LEU A 72 -3.06 27.86 -6.85
N ILE A 73 -1.80 27.65 -7.24
CA ILE A 73 -0.66 28.44 -6.76
C ILE A 73 -0.88 29.94 -7.03
N LYS A 74 -1.26 30.29 -8.26
CA LYS A 74 -1.52 31.68 -8.65
C LYS A 74 -2.75 32.27 -7.97
N LYS A 75 -3.84 31.50 -7.92
CA LYS A 75 -5.13 31.94 -7.33
C LYS A 75 -5.00 32.23 -5.85
N HIS A 76 -4.29 31.38 -5.12
CA HIS A 76 -4.17 31.50 -3.67
C HIS A 76 -2.92 32.26 -3.22
N GLU A 77 -2.03 32.66 -4.15
CA GLU A 77 -0.72 33.27 -3.86
C GLU A 77 0.10 32.37 -2.92
N VAL A 78 0.27 31.11 -3.32
CA VAL A 78 0.90 30.07 -2.51
C VAL A 78 2.40 30.31 -2.41
N ASP A 79 2.92 30.26 -1.19
CA ASP A 79 4.34 30.45 -0.90
C ASP A 79 5.13 29.13 -0.96
N LEU A 80 4.49 28.03 -0.54
CA LEU A 80 5.12 26.73 -0.38
C LEU A 80 4.22 25.60 -0.91
N VAL A 81 4.85 24.59 -1.50
CA VAL A 81 4.23 23.34 -1.89
C VAL A 81 5.01 22.20 -1.23
N SER A 82 4.33 21.38 -0.43
CA SER A 82 4.93 20.20 0.21
C SER A 82 4.51 18.94 -0.51
N LEU A 83 5.47 18.09 -0.86
CA LEU A 83 5.20 16.77 -1.43
C LEU A 83 4.99 15.73 -0.31
N ALA A 84 3.84 15.08 -0.35
CA ALA A 84 3.37 14.03 0.56
C ALA A 84 2.88 12.81 -0.27
N TYR A 85 3.76 12.33 -1.16
CA TYR A 85 3.49 11.20 -2.07
C TYR A 85 4.24 9.93 -1.69
N SER A 86 3.70 8.81 -2.16
CA SER A 86 4.41 7.54 -2.27
C SER A 86 4.25 6.93 -3.66
N ASP A 87 5.16 6.00 -3.96
CA ASP A 87 5.21 5.09 -5.11
C ASP A 87 5.35 5.75 -6.48
N ILE A 88 5.95 6.94 -6.50
CA ILE A 88 6.32 7.69 -7.71
C ILE A 88 7.82 7.63 -7.95
N SER A 89 8.25 7.76 -9.20
CA SER A 89 9.69 7.84 -9.51
C SER A 89 10.29 9.14 -8.98
N HIS A 90 11.59 9.14 -8.71
CA HIS A 90 12.34 10.37 -8.38
C HIS A 90 12.18 11.44 -9.47
N GLU A 91 12.11 11.02 -10.73
CA GLU A 91 11.86 11.92 -11.85
C GLU A 91 10.48 12.60 -11.75
N THR A 92 9.40 11.84 -11.51
CA THR A 92 8.05 12.40 -11.33
C THR A 92 8.01 13.38 -10.16
N ALA A 93 8.62 13.04 -9.02
CA ALA A 93 8.70 13.93 -7.86
C ALA A 93 9.38 15.26 -8.21
N MET A 94 10.46 15.23 -9.00
CA MET A 94 11.17 16.45 -9.42
C MET A 94 10.46 17.22 -10.55
N HIS A 95 9.68 16.56 -11.40
CA HIS A 95 8.79 17.25 -12.33
C HIS A 95 7.70 18.04 -11.59
N LEU A 96 7.09 17.46 -10.55
CA LEU A 96 6.15 18.17 -9.68
C LEU A 96 6.81 19.37 -8.99
N GLY A 97 8.02 19.19 -8.46
CA GLY A 97 8.79 20.29 -7.89
C GLY A 97 9.08 21.41 -8.90
N SER A 98 9.41 21.05 -10.14
CA SER A 98 9.65 22.01 -11.23
C SER A 98 8.38 22.79 -11.59
N ARG A 99 7.21 22.14 -11.63
CA ARG A 99 5.90 22.80 -11.84
C ARG A 99 5.61 23.82 -10.73
N ALA A 100 5.76 23.43 -9.47
CA ALA A 100 5.54 24.31 -8.32
C ALA A 100 6.45 25.55 -8.35
N MET A 101 7.75 25.34 -8.57
CA MET A 101 8.74 26.43 -8.64
C MET A 101 8.52 27.35 -9.84
N ALA A 102 8.16 26.82 -11.01
CA ALA A 102 7.83 27.63 -12.18
C ALA A 102 6.56 28.49 -11.98
N ALA A 103 5.62 28.02 -11.16
CA ALA A 103 4.43 28.78 -10.77
C ALA A 103 4.68 29.82 -9.68
N GLY A 104 5.88 29.84 -9.08
CA GLY A 104 6.34 30.86 -8.12
C GLY A 104 6.37 30.43 -6.66
N ALA A 105 6.02 29.17 -6.34
CA ALA A 105 6.07 28.65 -4.98
C ALA A 105 7.39 27.91 -4.69
N GLN A 106 7.81 27.89 -3.42
CA GLN A 106 8.85 26.98 -2.96
C GLN A 106 8.35 25.53 -2.99
N PHE A 107 9.27 24.57 -3.08
CA PHE A 107 8.94 23.14 -3.03
C PHE A 107 9.74 22.44 -1.93
N CYS A 108 9.07 21.65 -1.09
CA CYS A 108 9.71 20.89 -0.01
C CYS A 108 9.18 19.47 0.12
N MET A 109 9.94 18.64 0.85
CA MET A 109 9.55 17.31 1.31
C MET A 109 9.81 17.25 2.81
N LEU A 110 8.89 16.62 3.57
CA LEU A 110 9.10 16.39 5.00
C LEU A 110 9.97 15.14 5.22
N GLY A 111 10.90 15.23 6.17
CA GLY A 111 11.70 14.09 6.63
C GLY A 111 10.91 13.16 7.55
N ALA A 112 11.28 11.88 7.59
CA ALA A 112 10.58 10.86 8.38
C ALA A 112 10.40 11.27 9.85
N ASP A 113 11.44 11.79 10.51
CA ASP A 113 11.39 12.21 11.91
C ASP A 113 10.37 13.33 12.21
N GLN A 114 9.98 14.09 11.18
CA GLN A 114 9.01 15.18 11.32
C GLN A 114 7.56 14.69 11.28
N VAL A 115 7.33 13.51 10.73
CA VAL A 115 6.00 12.95 10.46
C VAL A 115 5.76 11.62 11.20
N MET A 116 6.77 11.03 11.81
CA MET A 116 6.62 9.83 12.63
C MET A 116 6.11 10.16 14.04
N ILE A 117 5.04 9.48 14.44
CA ILE A 117 4.46 9.57 15.78
C ILE A 117 5.18 8.58 16.70
N LYS A 118 5.50 9.01 17.93
CA LYS A 118 6.11 8.14 18.93
C LYS A 118 5.06 7.31 19.68
N SER A 119 5.34 6.02 19.78
CA SER A 119 4.58 5.04 20.54
C SER A 119 5.15 4.86 21.95
N THR A 120 4.27 4.47 22.88
CA THR A 120 4.58 4.00 24.24
C THR A 120 4.77 2.49 24.30
N LYS A 121 4.42 1.77 23.22
CA LYS A 121 4.65 0.34 23.00
C LYS A 121 5.75 0.13 21.94
N PRO A 122 6.48 -0.99 21.98
CA PRO A 122 7.36 -1.36 20.88
C PRO A 122 6.63 -1.36 19.53
N VAL A 123 7.27 -0.79 18.52
CA VAL A 123 6.76 -0.71 17.15
C VAL A 123 7.67 -1.50 16.22
N ILE A 124 7.10 -2.45 15.49
CA ILE A 124 7.78 -3.08 14.35
C ILE A 124 7.14 -2.51 13.09
N GLY A 125 7.93 -1.89 12.22
CA GLY A 125 7.48 -1.34 10.96
C GLY A 125 7.84 -2.25 9.79
N VAL A 126 6.88 -2.49 8.90
CA VAL A 126 7.10 -3.17 7.62
C VAL A 126 6.81 -2.19 6.49
N CYS A 127 7.85 -1.77 5.79
CA CYS A 127 7.78 -0.89 4.63
C CYS A 127 8.39 -1.58 3.40
N ALA A 128 8.40 -0.93 2.25
CA ALA A 128 9.05 -1.45 1.05
C ALA A 128 9.65 -0.32 0.23
N VAL A 129 10.44 -0.72 -0.76
CA VAL A 129 10.97 0.19 -1.78
C VAL A 129 9.97 0.45 -2.91
N ARG A 130 9.03 -0.48 -3.13
CA ARG A 130 7.96 -0.42 -4.14
C ARG A 130 6.70 -1.15 -3.67
N THR A 131 5.54 -0.71 -4.17
CA THR A 131 4.29 -1.49 -4.04
C THR A 131 4.47 -2.90 -4.61
N GLY A 132 3.85 -3.92 -4.01
CA GLY A 132 3.93 -5.30 -4.51
C GLY A 132 5.24 -6.05 -4.22
N CYS A 133 6.18 -5.52 -3.42
CA CYS A 133 7.37 -6.28 -2.99
C CYS A 133 7.06 -7.47 -2.06
N GLY A 134 5.84 -7.54 -1.50
CA GLY A 134 5.44 -8.57 -0.54
C GLY A 134 5.44 -8.10 0.92
N LYS A 135 5.09 -6.83 1.18
CA LYS A 135 4.89 -6.30 2.54
C LYS A 135 3.86 -7.12 3.31
N SER A 136 2.67 -7.36 2.75
CA SER A 136 1.59 -8.04 3.46
C SER A 136 1.97 -9.47 3.88
N GLN A 137 2.76 -10.21 3.07
CA GLN A 137 3.32 -11.52 3.47
C GLN A 137 4.29 -11.38 4.64
N THR A 138 5.17 -10.38 4.59
CA THR A 138 6.16 -10.09 5.64
C THR A 138 5.47 -9.67 6.93
N THR A 139 4.47 -8.80 6.87
CA THR A 139 3.65 -8.37 8.00
C THR A 139 2.94 -9.55 8.66
N ARG A 140 2.33 -10.44 7.88
CA ARG A 140 1.72 -11.67 8.43
C ARG A 140 2.74 -12.57 9.12
N ARG A 141 3.92 -12.77 8.52
CA ARG A 141 5.00 -13.56 9.13
C ARG A 141 5.49 -12.95 10.44
N VAL A 142 5.65 -11.63 10.51
CA VAL A 142 6.00 -10.91 11.75
C VAL A 142 4.91 -11.11 12.81
N ALA A 143 3.64 -11.01 12.41
CA ALA A 143 2.52 -11.22 13.32
C ALA A 143 2.49 -12.65 13.89
N GLU A 144 2.74 -13.66 13.06
CA GLU A 144 2.86 -15.06 13.50
C GLU A 144 3.95 -15.23 14.55
N ILE A 145 5.17 -14.71 14.29
CA ILE A 145 6.30 -14.78 15.22
C ILE A 145 5.94 -14.13 16.57
N LEU A 146 5.34 -12.95 16.55
CA LEU A 146 4.94 -12.23 17.76
C LEU A 146 3.87 -13.01 18.54
N LYS A 147 2.92 -13.67 17.86
CA LYS A 147 1.91 -14.53 18.49
C LYS A 147 2.51 -15.81 19.08
N GLU A 148 3.47 -16.43 18.40
CA GLU A 148 4.24 -17.57 18.93
C GLU A 148 4.99 -17.18 20.21
N GLN A 149 5.40 -15.92 20.33
CA GLN A 149 5.98 -15.33 21.54
C GLN A 149 4.94 -14.86 22.57
N GLY A 150 3.66 -15.13 22.35
CA GLY A 150 2.55 -14.80 23.27
C GLY A 150 2.21 -13.31 23.37
N LYS A 151 2.59 -12.49 22.38
CA LYS A 151 2.29 -11.05 22.37
C LYS A 151 0.90 -10.77 21.80
N ARG A 152 0.20 -9.79 22.38
CA ARG A 152 -0.99 -9.18 21.75
C ARG A 152 -0.54 -8.11 20.76
N ILE A 153 -1.09 -8.14 19.56
CA ILE A 153 -0.63 -7.33 18.44
C ILE A 153 -1.78 -6.44 17.96
N ALA A 154 -1.47 -5.17 17.73
CA ALA A 154 -2.33 -4.26 16.97
C ALA A 154 -1.63 -3.96 15.63
N VAL A 155 -2.18 -4.50 14.55
CA VAL A 155 -1.75 -4.17 13.20
C VAL A 155 -2.36 -2.82 12.86
N CYS A 156 -1.52 -1.82 12.59
CA CYS A 156 -1.98 -0.51 12.15
C CYS A 156 -1.65 -0.38 10.66
N ARG A 157 -2.68 -0.36 9.83
CA ARG A 157 -2.56 -0.37 8.38
C ARG A 157 -2.68 1.05 7.83
N HIS A 158 -1.80 1.41 6.89
CA HIS A 158 -1.76 2.69 6.17
C HIS A 158 -3.11 3.14 5.57
N PRO A 159 -3.39 4.46 5.47
CA PRO A 159 -4.72 4.95 5.12
C PRO A 159 -5.16 4.59 3.70
N MET A 160 -6.42 4.17 3.60
CA MET A 160 -7.15 4.00 2.34
C MET A 160 -8.42 4.86 2.39
N PRO A 161 -8.33 6.18 2.14
CA PRO A 161 -9.39 7.15 2.40
C PRO A 161 -10.52 7.13 1.36
N TYR A 162 -11.03 5.94 1.02
CA TYR A 162 -12.07 5.74 0.00
C TYR A 162 -13.45 6.23 0.47
N GLY A 163 -13.73 6.12 1.77
CA GLY A 163 -15.03 6.41 2.35
C GLY A 163 -15.14 7.82 2.96
N ASP A 164 -16.08 7.97 3.89
CA ASP A 164 -16.29 9.19 4.66
C ASP A 164 -15.14 9.40 5.66
N LEU A 165 -14.36 10.48 5.47
CA LEU A 165 -13.17 10.75 6.27
C LEU A 165 -13.47 10.97 7.75
N GLU A 166 -14.63 11.54 8.12
CA GLU A 166 -14.99 11.73 9.53
C GLU A 166 -15.31 10.40 10.19
N LYS A 167 -16.07 9.53 9.49
CA LYS A 167 -16.36 8.17 9.98
C LYS A 167 -15.11 7.28 10.02
N GLN A 168 -14.16 7.54 9.12
CA GLN A 168 -12.89 6.85 9.01
C GLN A 168 -11.77 7.53 9.82
N ALA A 169 -12.09 8.42 10.77
CA ALA A 169 -11.06 9.01 11.63
C ALA A 169 -10.24 7.95 12.38
N VAL A 170 -10.95 6.99 13.00
CA VAL A 170 -10.38 5.83 13.69
C VAL A 170 -11.29 4.63 13.48
N GLN A 171 -10.76 3.56 12.93
CA GLN A 171 -11.45 2.28 12.74
C GLN A 171 -10.67 1.17 13.44
N ARG A 172 -11.42 0.22 14.01
CA ARG A 172 -10.88 -0.93 14.72
C ARG A 172 -11.66 -2.16 14.26
N PHE A 173 -10.94 -3.16 13.78
CA PHE A 173 -11.49 -4.41 13.26
C PHE A 173 -10.95 -5.57 14.10
N ALA A 174 -11.86 -6.38 14.62
CA ALA A 174 -11.57 -7.62 15.31
C ALA A 174 -12.27 -8.82 14.67
N THR A 175 -13.34 -8.61 13.92
CA THR A 175 -14.07 -9.65 13.20
C THR A 175 -14.40 -9.23 11.77
N LEU A 176 -14.82 -10.19 10.93
CA LEU A 176 -15.18 -9.89 9.55
C LEU A 176 -16.43 -9.00 9.46
N GLU A 177 -17.35 -9.11 10.41
CA GLU A 177 -18.54 -8.25 10.49
C GLU A 177 -18.19 -6.78 10.73
N ASP A 178 -17.04 -6.48 11.36
CA ASP A 178 -16.57 -5.10 11.48
C ASP A 178 -16.29 -4.48 10.10
N MET A 179 -15.84 -5.28 9.13
CA MET A 179 -15.55 -4.83 7.76
C MET A 179 -16.83 -4.45 7.01
N ASP A 180 -17.92 -5.20 7.24
CA ASP A 180 -19.23 -4.87 6.69
C ASP A 180 -19.79 -3.59 7.32
N LYS A 181 -19.69 -3.48 8.65
CA LYS A 181 -20.12 -2.29 9.42
C LYS A 181 -19.39 -1.02 8.98
N HIS A 182 -18.13 -1.16 8.58
CA HIS A 182 -17.29 -0.07 8.11
C HIS A 182 -17.30 0.11 6.59
N GLU A 183 -18.14 -0.63 5.87
CA GLU A 183 -18.33 -0.52 4.42
C GLU A 183 -17.02 -0.68 3.63
N CYS A 184 -16.15 -1.60 4.07
CA CYS A 184 -14.83 -1.80 3.46
C CYS A 184 -14.92 -2.24 2.00
N THR A 185 -14.16 -1.55 1.15
CA THR A 185 -13.91 -1.88 -0.27
C THR A 185 -13.16 -3.20 -0.45
N ILE A 186 -13.07 -3.71 -1.69
CA ILE A 186 -12.27 -4.92 -1.98
C ILE A 186 -10.81 -4.74 -1.57
N GLU A 187 -10.20 -3.59 -1.87
CA GLU A 187 -8.79 -3.33 -1.54
C GLU A 187 -8.55 -3.25 -0.03
N GLU A 188 -9.45 -2.60 0.72
CA GLU A 188 -9.38 -2.60 2.19
C GLU A 188 -9.50 -4.03 2.74
N ARG A 189 -10.40 -4.83 2.18
CA ARG A 189 -10.55 -6.23 2.60
C ARG A 189 -9.30 -7.04 2.29
N GLU A 190 -8.69 -6.85 1.12
CA GLU A 190 -7.43 -7.49 0.71
C GLU A 190 -6.31 -7.31 1.73
N GLU A 191 -6.24 -6.14 2.37
CA GLU A 191 -5.22 -5.85 3.38
C GLU A 191 -5.65 -6.23 4.81
N TYR A 192 -6.93 -6.09 5.18
CA TYR A 192 -7.39 -6.30 6.56
C TYR A 192 -7.80 -7.75 6.88
N GLU A 193 -8.55 -8.42 5.99
CA GLU A 193 -9.16 -9.73 6.25
C GLU A 193 -8.15 -10.81 6.60
N PRO A 194 -7.00 -10.94 5.90
CA PRO A 194 -6.00 -11.95 6.26
C PRO A 194 -5.51 -11.81 7.71
N HIS A 195 -5.41 -10.57 8.22
CA HIS A 195 -5.03 -10.31 9.60
C HIS A 195 -6.15 -10.70 10.58
N ILE A 196 -7.39 -10.36 10.26
CA ILE A 196 -8.58 -10.66 11.10
C ILE A 196 -8.81 -12.17 11.18
N VAL A 197 -8.74 -12.89 10.07
CA VAL A 197 -8.84 -14.36 10.02
C VAL A 197 -7.72 -15.03 10.82
N ALA A 198 -6.52 -14.44 10.81
CA ALA A 198 -5.41 -14.88 11.65
C ALA A 198 -5.57 -14.47 13.13
N GLY A 199 -6.66 -13.80 13.51
CA GLY A 199 -6.98 -13.39 14.89
C GLY A 199 -6.18 -12.18 15.39
N ASN A 200 -5.68 -11.33 14.49
CA ASN A 200 -5.05 -10.07 14.83
C ASN A 200 -6.09 -8.94 14.91
N LEU A 201 -5.84 -7.94 15.76
CA LEU A 201 -6.58 -6.68 15.70
C LEU A 201 -5.99 -5.81 14.58
N VAL A 202 -6.87 -5.22 13.77
CA VAL A 202 -6.48 -4.24 12.75
C VAL A 202 -7.03 -2.87 13.13
N PHE A 203 -6.20 -1.84 13.03
CA PHE A 203 -6.58 -0.45 13.15
C PHE A 203 -6.22 0.29 11.86
N ALA A 204 -7.13 1.14 11.39
CA ALA A 204 -6.95 1.94 10.19
C ALA A 204 -7.76 3.24 10.30
N GLY A 205 -7.66 4.10 9.29
CA GLY A 205 -8.34 5.39 9.23
C GLY A 205 -7.38 6.51 8.84
N VAL A 206 -7.72 7.76 9.16
CA VAL A 206 -6.96 8.95 8.72
C VAL A 206 -6.34 9.78 9.85
N ASP A 207 -6.71 9.55 11.11
CA ASP A 207 -6.10 10.22 12.29
C ASP A 207 -5.17 9.27 13.03
N TYR A 208 -3.91 9.20 12.57
CA TYR A 208 -2.93 8.24 13.07
C TYR A 208 -2.45 8.48 14.50
N GLU A 209 -2.54 9.71 15.00
CA GLU A 209 -2.32 9.97 16.42
C GLU A 209 -3.40 9.25 17.23
N SER A 210 -4.67 9.49 16.90
CA SER A 210 -5.79 8.85 17.60
C SER A 210 -5.81 7.33 17.43
N ILE A 211 -5.50 6.81 16.23
CA ILE A 211 -5.38 5.36 15.97
C ILE A 211 -4.31 4.74 16.87
N LEU A 212 -3.11 5.33 16.92
CA LEU A 212 -2.01 4.80 17.74
C LEU A 212 -2.43 4.74 19.21
N ARG A 213 -3.05 5.82 19.73
CA ARG A 213 -3.52 5.84 21.14
C ARG A 213 -4.58 4.79 21.45
N GLN A 214 -5.37 4.34 20.47
CA GLN A 214 -6.30 3.24 20.68
C GLN A 214 -5.60 1.88 20.62
N ALA A 215 -4.72 1.67 19.64
CA ALA A 215 -3.94 0.45 19.48
C ALA A 215 -3.10 0.14 20.74
N GLU A 216 -2.46 1.15 21.32
CA GLU A 216 -1.63 1.04 22.53
C GLU A 216 -2.38 0.51 23.77
N LYS A 217 -3.71 0.65 23.82
CA LYS A 217 -4.53 0.17 24.95
C LYS A 217 -4.76 -1.33 24.90
N GLU A 218 -4.70 -1.93 23.71
CA GLU A 218 -5.11 -3.32 23.49
C GLU A 218 -3.94 -4.26 23.16
N ALA A 219 -2.80 -3.70 22.75
CA ALA A 219 -1.64 -4.47 22.32
C ALA A 219 -0.40 -4.30 23.22
N ASP A 220 0.45 -5.32 23.17
CA ASP A 220 1.80 -5.30 23.74
C ASP A 220 2.82 -4.78 22.72
N VAL A 221 2.56 -4.98 21.42
CA VAL A 221 3.38 -4.53 20.29
C VAL A 221 2.48 -3.95 19.20
N VAL A 222 2.87 -2.81 18.64
CA VAL A 222 2.24 -2.22 17.45
C VAL A 222 2.99 -2.72 16.21
N LEU A 223 2.26 -3.29 15.26
CA LEU A 223 2.80 -3.68 13.96
C LEU A 223 2.35 -2.67 12.92
N TRP A 224 3.24 -1.79 12.49
CA TRP A 224 2.96 -0.86 11.40
C TRP A 224 3.05 -1.59 10.06
N ASP A 225 1.91 -1.73 9.40
CA ASP A 225 1.81 -2.31 8.07
C ASP A 225 1.71 -1.19 7.03
N GLY A 226 2.85 -0.86 6.43
CA GLY A 226 2.97 0.28 5.52
C GLY A 226 2.18 0.08 4.23
N GLY A 227 1.68 1.18 3.67
CA GLY A 227 1.04 1.22 2.35
C GLY A 227 2.06 1.54 1.27
N ASN A 228 1.82 1.02 0.05
CA ASN A 228 2.66 1.29 -1.11
C ASN A 228 4.18 1.13 -0.85
N ASN A 229 4.96 2.21 -0.92
CA ASN A 229 6.34 2.29 -0.45
C ASN A 229 6.53 3.50 0.49
N ASP A 230 5.47 3.91 1.18
CA ASP A 230 5.44 5.12 2.00
C ASP A 230 6.42 5.03 3.19
N LEU A 231 6.76 6.19 3.77
CA LEU A 231 7.50 6.23 5.04
C LEU A 231 6.61 5.70 6.16
N PRO A 232 7.17 5.13 7.24
CA PRO A 232 6.38 4.74 8.39
C PRO A 232 5.74 5.96 9.07
N PHE A 233 4.50 5.82 9.51
CA PHE A 233 3.81 6.90 10.26
C PHE A 233 4.10 6.84 11.75
N PHE A 234 4.59 5.70 12.23
CA PHE A 234 5.02 5.50 13.61
C PHE A 234 6.53 5.27 13.63
N ALA A 235 7.22 5.87 14.60
CA ALA A 235 8.65 5.65 14.79
C ALA A 235 8.88 4.17 15.16
N PRO A 236 9.56 3.37 14.31
CA PRO A 236 9.79 1.96 14.56
C PRO A 236 10.98 1.73 15.50
N ASP A 237 10.88 0.73 16.37
CA ASP A 237 12.02 0.15 17.10
C ASP A 237 12.77 -0.90 16.25
N LEU A 238 12.09 -1.42 15.21
CA LEU A 238 12.67 -2.24 14.15
C LEU A 238 11.95 -1.93 12.83
N LEU A 239 12.69 -1.40 11.85
CA LEU A 239 12.19 -1.15 10.50
C LEU A 239 12.67 -2.25 9.54
N LEU A 240 11.71 -3.08 9.11
CA LEU A 240 11.87 -4.06 8.04
C LEU A 240 11.49 -3.41 6.71
N VAL A 241 12.36 -3.50 5.71
CA VAL A 241 12.08 -2.99 4.36
C VAL A 241 12.17 -4.10 3.34
N VAL A 242 11.09 -4.30 2.60
CA VAL A 242 10.99 -5.36 1.59
C VAL A 242 11.45 -4.85 0.22
N VAL A 243 12.31 -5.62 -0.42
CA VAL A 243 12.82 -5.40 -1.78
C VAL A 243 12.50 -6.59 -2.67
N ASP A 244 12.44 -6.36 -3.98
CA ASP A 244 11.98 -7.33 -4.98
C ASP A 244 12.95 -7.37 -6.17
N PRO A 245 13.66 -8.48 -6.39
CA PRO A 245 14.60 -8.62 -7.51
C PRO A 245 13.94 -8.43 -8.88
N HIS A 246 12.65 -8.72 -9.05
CA HIS A 246 11.97 -8.55 -10.35
C HIS A 246 11.89 -7.11 -10.83
N ARG A 247 12.27 -6.15 -9.97
CA ARG A 247 12.33 -4.71 -10.26
C ARG A 247 13.65 -4.10 -9.77
N ALA A 248 14.75 -4.83 -9.94
CA ALA A 248 16.08 -4.34 -9.59
C ALA A 248 16.35 -2.93 -10.17
N GLY A 249 16.90 -2.05 -9.34
CA GLY A 249 17.08 -0.62 -9.62
C GLY A 249 15.95 0.28 -9.13
N HIS A 250 14.75 -0.25 -8.87
CA HIS A 250 13.64 0.56 -8.33
C HIS A 250 13.91 1.02 -6.90
N GLU A 251 14.68 0.26 -6.13
CA GLU A 251 15.16 0.60 -4.80
C GLU A 251 16.04 1.87 -4.77
N MET A 252 16.52 2.33 -5.92
CA MET A 252 17.32 3.55 -6.08
C MET A 252 16.61 4.65 -6.88
N THR A 253 15.42 4.40 -7.43
CA THR A 253 14.78 5.31 -8.40
C THR A 253 13.36 5.72 -8.03
N PHE A 254 12.82 5.24 -6.91
CA PHE A 254 11.46 5.56 -6.46
C PHE A 254 11.39 6.18 -5.07
N TYR A 255 10.48 7.16 -4.94
CA TYR A 255 10.21 7.90 -3.72
C TYR A 255 8.98 7.34 -2.97
N PRO A 256 9.00 7.30 -1.63
CA PRO A 256 10.17 7.42 -0.75
C PRO A 256 10.89 6.08 -0.56
N GLY A 257 10.75 5.14 -1.49
CA GLY A 257 11.33 3.79 -1.41
C GLY A 257 12.83 3.77 -1.13
N GLU A 258 13.63 4.61 -1.79
CA GLU A 258 15.07 4.73 -1.48
C GLU A 258 15.30 5.23 -0.04
N THR A 259 14.48 6.16 0.44
CA THR A 259 14.54 6.65 1.83
C THR A 259 14.31 5.50 2.81
N ASN A 260 13.29 4.67 2.58
CA ASN A 260 13.05 3.47 3.38
C ASN A 260 14.26 2.52 3.35
N LEU A 261 14.82 2.23 2.18
CA LEU A 261 16.01 1.37 2.05
C LEU A 261 17.17 1.86 2.93
N ARG A 262 17.43 3.17 2.91
CA ARG A 262 18.51 3.81 3.68
C ARG A 262 18.23 3.83 5.19
N MET A 263 16.97 3.84 5.60
CA MET A 263 16.55 3.81 7.01
C MET A 263 16.45 2.40 7.59
N ALA A 264 16.39 1.36 6.75
CA ALA A 264 16.11 -0.01 7.19
C ALA A 264 17.11 -0.54 8.22
N ASP A 265 16.60 -1.19 9.27
CA ASP A 265 17.42 -2.01 10.17
C ASP A 265 17.68 -3.39 9.56
N ALA A 266 16.68 -3.93 8.86
CA ALA A 266 16.79 -5.16 8.10
C ALA A 266 16.04 -5.09 6.77
N ILE A 267 16.60 -5.74 5.77
CA ILE A 267 16.10 -5.75 4.40
C ILE A 267 15.72 -7.17 4.03
N VAL A 268 14.45 -7.38 3.72
CA VAL A 268 13.94 -8.69 3.26
C VAL A 268 13.98 -8.69 1.73
N ILE A 269 14.83 -9.53 1.14
CA ILE A 269 14.85 -9.77 -0.30
C ILE A 269 13.85 -10.88 -0.59
N ASN A 270 12.66 -10.51 -1.08
CA ASN A 270 11.59 -11.47 -1.33
C ASN A 270 11.62 -12.03 -2.76
N LYS A 271 10.82 -13.06 -3.04
CA LYS A 271 10.61 -13.67 -4.37
C LYS A 271 11.89 -14.20 -5.04
N MET A 272 12.90 -14.56 -4.25
CA MET A 272 14.17 -15.04 -4.79
C MET A 272 14.04 -16.33 -5.59
N ASP A 273 13.05 -17.18 -5.27
CA ASP A 273 12.73 -18.43 -5.94
C ASP A 273 12.31 -18.28 -7.41
N THR A 274 11.87 -17.10 -7.81
CA THR A 274 11.41 -16.83 -9.19
C THR A 274 12.25 -15.79 -9.92
N ALA A 275 13.19 -15.15 -9.24
CA ALA A 275 14.06 -14.13 -9.80
C ALA A 275 15.24 -14.73 -10.59
N ASN A 276 15.78 -13.96 -11.53
CA ASN A 276 17.03 -14.33 -12.20
C ASN A 276 18.25 -13.82 -11.42
N ASP A 277 19.39 -14.50 -11.58
CA ASP A 277 20.61 -14.22 -10.81
C ASP A 277 21.20 -12.82 -11.05
N ALA A 278 21.03 -12.24 -12.24
CA ALA A 278 21.59 -10.94 -12.60
C ALA A 278 20.87 -9.81 -11.85
N ASP A 279 19.54 -9.89 -11.77
CA ASP A 279 18.73 -8.94 -11.02
C ASP A 279 18.98 -9.06 -9.51
N VAL A 280 19.11 -10.28 -9.00
CA VAL A 280 19.49 -10.53 -7.59
C VAL A 280 20.86 -9.92 -7.27
N ALA A 281 21.84 -10.09 -8.16
CA ALA A 281 23.18 -9.52 -7.97
C ALA A 281 23.15 -7.98 -7.97
N THR A 282 22.42 -7.38 -8.91
CA THR A 282 22.24 -5.93 -9.01
C THR A 282 21.60 -5.36 -7.74
N LEU A 283 20.51 -5.97 -7.29
CA LEU A 283 19.81 -5.56 -6.08
C LEU A 283 20.70 -5.67 -4.83
N LYS A 284 21.45 -6.78 -4.67
CA LYS A 284 22.40 -6.95 -3.56
C LYS A 284 23.51 -5.88 -3.56
N GLN A 285 24.01 -5.49 -4.73
CA GLN A 285 25.00 -4.42 -4.85
C GLN A 285 24.41 -3.06 -4.45
N ASN A 286 23.19 -2.77 -4.87
CA ASN A 286 22.50 -1.53 -4.52
C ASN A 286 22.23 -1.45 -3.01
N ILE A 287 21.75 -2.54 -2.40
CA ILE A 287 21.58 -2.65 -0.94
C ILE A 287 22.90 -2.36 -0.21
N ALA A 288 23.99 -3.04 -0.59
CA ALA A 288 25.30 -2.87 0.04
C ALA A 288 25.84 -1.44 -0.08
N THR A 289 25.46 -0.72 -1.15
CA THR A 289 25.86 0.67 -1.38
C THR A 289 25.00 1.65 -0.59
N ALA A 290 23.68 1.45 -0.59
CA ALA A 290 22.73 2.37 0.02
C ALA A 290 22.67 2.25 1.55
N ASN A 291 22.75 1.02 2.06
CA ASN A 291 22.67 0.72 3.49
C ASN A 291 23.56 -0.49 3.87
N PRO A 292 24.88 -0.27 4.06
CA PRO A 292 25.83 -1.35 4.36
C PRO A 292 25.66 -1.97 5.76
N ASN A 293 24.86 -1.36 6.64
CA ASN A 293 24.69 -1.79 8.03
C ASN A 293 23.43 -2.64 8.25
N ALA A 294 22.50 -2.65 7.29
CA ALA A 294 21.26 -3.40 7.42
C ALA A 294 21.49 -4.91 7.38
N VAL A 295 20.73 -5.65 8.18
CA VAL A 295 20.71 -7.12 8.12
C VAL A 295 19.94 -7.55 6.88
N VAL A 296 20.55 -8.33 6.00
CA VAL A 296 19.90 -8.82 4.78
C VAL A 296 19.30 -10.20 5.02
N ILE A 297 18.01 -10.36 4.71
CA ILE A 297 17.23 -11.59 4.89
C ILE A 297 16.74 -12.08 3.52
N PRO A 298 17.45 -13.02 2.88
CA PRO A 298 16.98 -13.71 1.69
C PRO A 298 15.69 -14.50 1.96
N ALA A 299 14.70 -14.37 1.10
CA ALA A 299 13.42 -15.06 1.22
C ALA A 299 12.78 -15.39 -0.14
N ASP A 300 12.02 -16.47 -0.15
CA ASP A 300 11.18 -16.91 -1.26
C ASP A 300 9.72 -16.49 -1.03
N SER A 301 8.94 -16.49 -2.11
CA SER A 301 7.49 -16.29 -2.06
C SER A 301 6.77 -17.48 -2.71
N PRO A 302 6.84 -18.68 -2.10
CA PRO A 302 6.27 -19.88 -2.69
C PRO A 302 4.76 -19.75 -2.89
N VAL A 303 4.32 -20.13 -4.08
CA VAL A 303 2.92 -20.09 -4.47
C VAL A 303 2.28 -21.46 -4.28
N SER A 304 1.10 -21.50 -3.68
CA SER A 304 0.30 -22.72 -3.49
C SER A 304 -1.09 -22.58 -4.13
N VAL A 305 -1.62 -23.69 -4.65
CA VAL A 305 -2.95 -23.78 -5.27
C VAL A 305 -3.75 -24.85 -4.53
N ASP A 306 -5.01 -24.58 -4.20
CA ASP A 306 -5.87 -25.51 -3.47
C ASP A 306 -6.24 -26.78 -4.27
N ASP A 307 -6.55 -26.65 -5.57
CA ASP A 307 -6.73 -27.78 -6.49
C ASP A 307 -5.85 -27.62 -7.75
N PRO A 308 -4.56 -28.02 -7.71
CA PRO A 308 -3.67 -27.95 -8.87
C PRO A 308 -4.15 -28.77 -10.07
N ALA A 309 -4.94 -29.84 -9.85
CA ALA A 309 -5.41 -30.72 -10.92
C ALA A 309 -6.50 -30.05 -11.78
N ALA A 310 -7.28 -29.14 -11.19
CA ALA A 310 -8.29 -28.35 -11.90
C ALA A 310 -7.68 -27.37 -12.93
N VAL A 311 -6.41 -27.01 -12.79
CA VAL A 311 -5.71 -26.05 -13.68
C VAL A 311 -5.03 -26.73 -14.86
N LYS A 312 -4.58 -27.98 -14.69
CA LYS A 312 -3.73 -28.66 -15.67
C LYS A 312 -4.41 -28.84 -17.02
N GLY A 313 -3.78 -28.34 -18.08
CA GLY A 313 -4.26 -28.43 -19.45
C GLY A 313 -5.52 -27.59 -19.74
N LYS A 314 -5.87 -26.64 -18.87
CA LYS A 314 -7.05 -25.79 -19.01
C LYS A 314 -6.71 -24.40 -19.54
N LYS A 315 -7.71 -23.76 -20.14
CA LYS A 315 -7.72 -22.32 -20.45
C LYS A 315 -8.09 -21.56 -19.18
N VAL A 316 -7.24 -20.67 -18.72
CA VAL A 316 -7.40 -20.04 -17.40
C VAL A 316 -7.49 -18.53 -17.48
N LEU A 317 -8.39 -17.95 -16.72
CA LEU A 317 -8.39 -16.52 -16.39
C LEU A 317 -7.67 -16.34 -15.06
N VAL A 318 -6.73 -15.41 -14.97
CA VAL A 318 -6.04 -15.07 -13.72
C VAL A 318 -6.55 -13.73 -13.20
N ILE A 319 -6.98 -13.71 -11.94
CA ILE A 319 -7.35 -12.51 -11.19
C ILE A 319 -6.33 -12.29 -10.08
N GLU A 320 -5.78 -11.09 -9.98
CA GLU A 320 -4.68 -10.77 -9.04
C GLU A 320 -4.88 -9.42 -8.37
N ASP A 321 -4.09 -9.18 -7.33
CA ASP A 321 -4.02 -7.95 -6.54
C ASP A 321 -3.88 -6.69 -7.43
N GLY A 322 -4.88 -5.80 -7.35
CA GLY A 322 -5.01 -4.60 -8.18
C GLY A 322 -3.84 -3.62 -8.01
N PRO A 323 -3.56 -3.12 -6.80
CA PRO A 323 -2.40 -2.27 -6.51
C PRO A 323 -1.05 -2.77 -7.03
N THR A 324 -0.75 -4.05 -6.86
CA THR A 324 0.51 -4.65 -7.35
C THR A 324 0.64 -4.53 -8.87
N LEU A 325 -0.46 -4.72 -9.59
CA LEU A 325 -0.48 -4.66 -11.05
C LEU A 325 -0.56 -3.24 -11.61
N THR A 326 -1.23 -2.33 -10.92
CA THR A 326 -1.51 -0.97 -11.41
C THR A 326 -0.34 -0.03 -11.12
N HIS A 327 -0.35 0.70 -10.01
CA HIS A 327 0.76 1.61 -9.65
C HIS A 327 2.05 0.86 -9.27
N GLY A 328 1.94 -0.39 -8.80
CA GLY A 328 3.08 -1.29 -8.60
C GLY A 328 3.78 -1.72 -9.89
N GLN A 329 3.14 -1.58 -11.05
CA GLN A 329 3.67 -1.84 -12.40
C GLN A 329 4.17 -3.28 -12.63
N MET A 330 3.70 -4.25 -11.85
CA MET A 330 4.04 -5.65 -12.14
C MET A 330 3.28 -6.17 -13.35
N LYS A 331 3.99 -6.90 -14.23
CA LYS A 331 3.40 -7.51 -15.44
C LYS A 331 2.76 -8.87 -15.18
N PHE A 332 3.19 -9.55 -14.12
CA PHE A 332 2.67 -10.84 -13.70
C PHE A 332 2.66 -10.94 -12.18
N GLY A 333 1.79 -11.77 -11.60
CA GLY A 333 1.71 -12.00 -10.16
C GLY A 333 1.76 -13.48 -9.79
N ALA A 334 1.25 -13.81 -8.60
CA ALA A 334 1.28 -15.15 -8.05
C ALA A 334 0.39 -16.13 -8.81
N GLY A 335 -0.80 -15.70 -9.23
CA GLY A 335 -1.72 -16.47 -10.06
C GLY A 335 -1.13 -16.86 -11.42
N HIS A 336 -0.39 -15.95 -12.05
CA HIS A 336 0.31 -16.26 -13.30
C HIS A 336 1.43 -17.29 -13.09
N VAL A 337 2.20 -17.18 -11.99
CA VAL A 337 3.21 -18.19 -11.61
C VAL A 337 2.54 -19.54 -11.33
N ALA A 338 1.43 -19.55 -10.58
CA ALA A 338 0.66 -20.74 -10.26
C ALA A 338 0.10 -21.44 -11.52
N ALA A 339 -0.46 -20.67 -12.46
CA ALA A 339 -0.98 -21.19 -13.72
C ALA A 339 0.10 -21.95 -14.50
N ARG A 340 1.30 -21.37 -14.60
CA ARG A 340 2.45 -22.00 -15.28
C ARG A 340 2.93 -23.25 -14.53
N ASN A 341 3.10 -23.17 -13.22
CA ASN A 341 3.55 -24.29 -12.39
C ASN A 341 2.59 -25.50 -12.44
N CYS A 342 1.29 -25.24 -12.52
CA CYS A 342 0.27 -26.29 -12.63
C CYS A 342 0.05 -26.81 -14.07
N GLY A 343 0.73 -26.21 -15.06
CA GLY A 343 0.64 -26.62 -16.46
C GLY A 343 -0.68 -26.26 -17.12
N ALA A 344 -1.19 -25.05 -16.90
CA ALA A 344 -2.29 -24.48 -17.69
C ALA A 344 -1.96 -24.53 -19.19
N ALA A 345 -2.98 -24.78 -20.03
CA ALA A 345 -2.81 -24.82 -21.48
C ALA A 345 -2.68 -23.42 -22.09
N GLU A 346 -3.43 -22.46 -21.56
CA GLU A 346 -3.49 -21.10 -22.10
C GLU A 346 -3.93 -20.12 -21.00
N LEU A 347 -3.29 -18.96 -20.93
CA LEU A 347 -3.76 -17.80 -20.17
C LEU A 347 -4.63 -16.95 -21.10
N ILE A 348 -5.89 -16.73 -20.72
CA ILE A 348 -6.84 -15.99 -21.56
C ILE A 348 -6.75 -14.51 -21.28
N ASP A 349 -6.50 -13.73 -22.34
CA ASP A 349 -6.52 -12.27 -22.31
C ASP A 349 -7.93 -11.74 -21.97
N PRO A 350 -8.13 -11.08 -20.82
CA PRO A 350 -9.44 -10.54 -20.42
C PRO A 350 -9.82 -9.24 -21.13
N ARG A 351 -8.89 -8.53 -21.79
CA ARG A 351 -9.12 -7.18 -22.34
C ARG A 351 -10.28 -7.11 -23.35
N PRO A 352 -10.47 -8.08 -24.26
CA PRO A 352 -11.62 -8.07 -25.18
C PRO A 352 -12.98 -8.16 -24.49
N TYR A 353 -13.00 -8.60 -23.23
CA TYR A 353 -14.20 -8.86 -22.43
C TYR A 353 -14.40 -7.83 -21.31
N ALA A 354 -13.45 -6.91 -21.13
CA ALA A 354 -13.47 -5.91 -20.07
C ALA A 354 -14.61 -4.91 -20.25
N GLN A 355 -15.34 -4.64 -19.16
CA GLN A 355 -16.49 -3.73 -19.16
C GLN A 355 -16.22 -2.47 -18.33
N GLY A 356 -16.86 -1.37 -18.71
CA GLY A 356 -16.89 -0.12 -17.93
C GLY A 356 -15.53 0.34 -17.41
N SER A 357 -15.40 0.46 -16.09
CA SER A 357 -14.18 0.90 -15.41
C SER A 357 -13.02 -0.10 -15.53
N ILE A 358 -13.29 -1.40 -15.70
CA ILE A 358 -12.26 -2.42 -15.94
C ILE A 358 -11.59 -2.17 -17.30
N LYS A 359 -12.38 -1.82 -18.32
CA LYS A 359 -11.85 -1.45 -19.63
C LYS A 359 -10.97 -0.19 -19.54
N ALA A 360 -11.44 0.84 -18.85
CA ALA A 360 -10.66 2.06 -18.62
C ALA A 360 -9.36 1.77 -17.85
N THR A 361 -9.36 0.80 -16.94
CA THR A 361 -8.16 0.34 -16.22
C THR A 361 -7.13 -0.24 -17.18
N PHE A 362 -7.52 -1.09 -18.13
CA PHE A 362 -6.61 -1.61 -19.16
C PHE A 362 -6.11 -0.55 -20.14
N GLU A 363 -6.95 0.45 -20.47
CA GLU A 363 -6.54 1.59 -21.31
C GLU A 363 -5.49 2.45 -20.61
N LYS A 364 -5.63 2.64 -19.29
CA LYS A 364 -4.68 3.39 -18.45
C LYS A 364 -3.38 2.61 -18.21
N TYR A 365 -3.47 1.32 -17.90
CA TYR A 365 -2.34 0.45 -17.55
C TYR A 365 -2.02 -0.52 -18.69
N ASN A 366 -1.43 0.02 -19.76
CA ASN A 366 -1.18 -0.70 -21.01
C ASN A 366 -0.16 -1.84 -20.94
N HIS A 367 0.58 -1.97 -19.82
CA HIS A 367 1.49 -3.08 -19.58
C HIS A 367 0.77 -4.37 -19.19
N LEU A 368 -0.52 -4.28 -18.83
CA LEU A 368 -1.35 -5.44 -18.49
C LEU A 368 -1.92 -6.09 -19.76
N SER A 369 -1.80 -7.42 -19.83
CA SER A 369 -2.31 -8.22 -20.95
C SER A 369 -3.09 -9.45 -20.52
N GLU A 370 -2.47 -10.38 -19.82
CA GLU A 370 -3.03 -11.72 -19.55
C GLU A 370 -3.63 -11.87 -18.14
N ILE A 371 -3.80 -10.76 -17.44
CA ILE A 371 -4.19 -10.75 -16.03
C ILE A 371 -5.25 -9.68 -15.79
N LEU A 372 -6.29 -10.07 -15.05
CA LEU A 372 -7.37 -9.20 -14.63
C LEU A 372 -7.04 -8.62 -13.24
N PRO A 373 -6.78 -7.30 -13.11
CA PRO A 373 -6.64 -6.70 -11.79
C PRO A 373 -7.98 -6.74 -11.05
N ALA A 374 -7.94 -7.13 -9.77
CA ALA A 374 -9.08 -7.05 -8.88
C ALA A 374 -9.37 -5.58 -8.56
N MET A 375 -10.35 -5.01 -9.27
CA MET A 375 -10.84 -3.65 -9.05
C MET A 375 -12.20 -3.72 -8.35
N GLY A 376 -12.44 -2.88 -7.34
CA GLY A 376 -13.64 -3.02 -6.52
C GLY A 376 -13.83 -1.94 -5.46
N TYR A 377 -13.74 -0.68 -5.87
CA TYR A 377 -13.95 0.47 -4.99
C TYR A 377 -15.44 0.78 -4.71
N GLY A 378 -16.37 0.04 -5.31
CA GLY A 378 -17.81 0.14 -5.05
C GLY A 378 -18.65 -0.80 -5.92
N ASP A 379 -19.96 -0.87 -5.64
CA ASP A 379 -20.90 -1.84 -6.24
C ASP A 379 -20.85 -1.90 -7.77
N LYS A 380 -20.71 -0.74 -8.42
CA LYS A 380 -20.60 -0.65 -9.88
C LYS A 380 -19.36 -1.38 -10.40
N GLN A 381 -18.20 -1.16 -9.78
CA GLN A 381 -16.95 -1.81 -10.20
C GLN A 381 -17.00 -3.31 -9.94
N ILE A 382 -17.61 -3.74 -8.83
CA ILE A 382 -17.82 -5.15 -8.52
C ILE A 382 -18.67 -5.82 -9.60
N SER A 383 -19.79 -5.19 -9.97
CA SER A 383 -20.66 -5.73 -11.03
C SER A 383 -19.97 -5.77 -12.40
N GLU A 384 -19.17 -4.75 -12.73
CA GLU A 384 -18.37 -4.73 -13.96
C GLU A 384 -17.26 -5.82 -13.95
N LEU A 385 -16.67 -6.11 -12.78
CA LEU A 385 -15.70 -7.19 -12.60
C LEU A 385 -16.37 -8.56 -12.79
N GLU A 386 -17.52 -8.81 -12.16
CA GLU A 386 -18.31 -10.04 -12.34
C GLU A 386 -18.66 -10.28 -13.81
N ALA A 387 -19.22 -9.25 -14.46
CA ALA A 387 -19.63 -9.34 -15.85
C ALA A 387 -18.45 -9.53 -16.80
N THR A 388 -17.27 -8.98 -16.47
CA THR A 388 -16.02 -9.25 -17.20
C THR A 388 -15.62 -10.71 -17.04
N ILE A 389 -15.55 -11.22 -15.80
CA ILE A 389 -15.18 -12.62 -15.50
C ILE A 389 -16.11 -13.58 -16.23
N ASP A 390 -17.42 -13.33 -16.24
CA ASP A 390 -18.41 -14.19 -16.90
C ASP A 390 -18.25 -14.25 -18.42
N GLN A 391 -17.79 -13.19 -19.08
CA GLN A 391 -17.60 -13.16 -20.54
C GLN A 391 -16.30 -13.81 -21.02
N VAL A 392 -15.26 -13.91 -20.19
CA VAL A 392 -13.98 -14.50 -20.59
C VAL A 392 -14.12 -16.00 -20.89
N PRO A 393 -13.76 -16.53 -22.07
CA PRO A 393 -13.95 -17.93 -22.43
C PRO A 393 -12.84 -18.83 -21.83
N CYS A 394 -12.81 -18.94 -20.50
CA CYS A 394 -11.91 -19.81 -19.74
C CYS A 394 -12.66 -21.00 -19.13
N ASP A 395 -11.93 -22.09 -18.88
CA ASP A 395 -12.42 -23.28 -18.20
C ASP A 395 -12.41 -23.12 -16.67
N VAL A 396 -11.42 -22.40 -16.14
CA VAL A 396 -11.22 -22.17 -14.70
C VAL A 396 -10.70 -20.76 -14.44
N VAL A 397 -11.09 -20.18 -13.30
CA VAL A 397 -10.61 -18.89 -12.82
C VAL A 397 -9.61 -19.12 -11.69
N ILE A 398 -8.42 -18.56 -11.80
CA ILE A 398 -7.41 -18.55 -10.74
C ILE A 398 -7.56 -17.25 -9.97
N VAL A 399 -7.92 -17.35 -8.69
CA VAL A 399 -8.10 -16.21 -7.79
C VAL A 399 -6.87 -16.08 -6.90
N ALA A 400 -5.97 -15.17 -7.26
CA ALA A 400 -4.69 -14.91 -6.57
C ALA A 400 -4.66 -13.60 -5.78
N THR A 401 -5.84 -13.08 -5.45
CA THR A 401 -6.02 -12.00 -4.47
C THR A 401 -5.76 -12.49 -3.05
N PRO A 402 -5.31 -11.62 -2.12
CA PRO A 402 -5.16 -11.96 -0.71
C PRO A 402 -6.43 -12.55 -0.08
N ILE A 403 -7.62 -12.03 -0.44
CA ILE A 403 -8.91 -12.49 0.08
C ILE A 403 -9.65 -13.43 -0.85
N ASP A 404 -10.61 -14.16 -0.30
CA ASP A 404 -11.51 -14.97 -1.11
C ASP A 404 -12.56 -14.09 -1.80
N LEU A 405 -12.24 -13.70 -3.03
CA LEU A 405 -13.17 -12.94 -3.87
C LEU A 405 -14.52 -13.65 -4.04
N GLY A 406 -14.59 -14.98 -3.94
CA GLY A 406 -15.86 -15.72 -4.04
C GLY A 406 -16.87 -15.37 -2.94
N GLY A 407 -16.41 -14.79 -1.83
CA GLY A 407 -17.28 -14.25 -0.77
C GLY A 407 -17.89 -12.87 -1.10
N LEU A 408 -17.29 -12.14 -2.04
CA LEU A 408 -17.69 -10.77 -2.39
C LEU A 408 -18.32 -10.67 -3.78
N LEU A 409 -17.98 -11.58 -4.69
CA LEU A 409 -18.45 -11.57 -6.07
C LEU A 409 -18.86 -12.96 -6.53
N LYS A 410 -19.84 -13.00 -7.42
CA LYS A 410 -20.40 -14.22 -7.97
C LYS A 410 -19.56 -14.71 -9.15
N ILE A 411 -18.68 -15.68 -8.89
CA ILE A 411 -17.93 -16.39 -9.95
C ILE A 411 -18.75 -17.60 -10.41
N ASN A 412 -19.37 -17.52 -11.60
CA ASN A 412 -20.19 -18.62 -12.13
C ASN A 412 -19.37 -19.75 -12.77
N LYS A 413 -18.04 -19.62 -12.81
CA LYS A 413 -17.11 -20.60 -13.37
C LYS A 413 -16.37 -21.34 -12.26
N PRO A 414 -15.86 -22.56 -12.50
CA PRO A 414 -14.95 -23.21 -11.58
C PRO A 414 -13.80 -22.26 -11.23
N SER A 415 -13.46 -22.17 -9.95
CA SER A 415 -12.35 -21.33 -9.48
C SER A 415 -11.47 -22.06 -8.49
N VAL A 416 -10.20 -21.68 -8.48
CA VAL A 416 -9.17 -22.19 -7.55
C VAL A 416 -8.51 -21.01 -6.85
N ARG A 417 -8.16 -21.19 -5.58
CA ARG A 417 -7.49 -20.15 -4.78
C ARG A 417 -5.99 -20.35 -4.81
N VAL A 418 -5.29 -19.26 -5.10
CA VAL A 418 -3.84 -19.17 -4.99
C VAL A 418 -3.47 -18.43 -3.71
N ARG A 419 -2.54 -19.01 -2.95
CA ARG A 419 -1.96 -18.41 -1.75
C ARG A 419 -0.46 -18.29 -1.89
N TYR A 420 0.10 -17.36 -1.14
CA TYR A 420 1.53 -17.08 -1.10
C TYR A 420 1.90 -16.56 0.28
N ASP A 421 3.06 -16.99 0.76
CA ASP A 421 3.58 -16.65 2.08
C ASP A 421 5.07 -16.34 1.98
N LEU A 422 5.60 -15.61 2.96
CA LEU A 422 7.02 -15.36 3.05
C LEU A 422 7.72 -16.63 3.54
N LYS A 423 8.81 -17.03 2.89
CA LYS A 423 9.66 -18.12 3.35
C LYS A 423 11.11 -17.67 3.41
N GLU A 424 11.56 -17.28 4.59
CA GLU A 424 12.96 -16.92 4.83
C GLU A 424 13.88 -18.11 4.58
N HIS A 425 15.04 -17.88 3.95
CA HIS A 425 16.05 -18.92 3.76
C HIS A 425 16.66 -19.37 5.10
N ASP A 426 16.77 -18.44 6.05
CA ASP A 426 17.12 -18.71 7.45
C ASP A 426 16.00 -18.19 8.36
N GLN A 427 15.21 -19.13 8.90
CA GLN A 427 14.05 -18.84 9.75
C GLN A 427 14.42 -18.39 11.17
N ALA A 428 15.71 -18.37 11.55
CA ALA A 428 16.14 -17.90 12.86
C ALA A 428 16.39 -16.37 12.91
N VAL A 429 16.71 -15.75 11.77
CA VAL A 429 17.15 -14.34 11.73
C VAL A 429 16.00 -13.39 12.11
N LEU A 430 14.84 -13.52 11.45
CA LEU A 430 13.71 -12.62 11.67
C LEU A 430 13.17 -12.70 13.12
N PRO A 431 12.94 -13.89 13.71
CA PRO A 431 12.56 -13.99 15.12
C PRO A 431 13.58 -13.40 16.10
N ALA A 432 14.87 -13.54 15.83
CA ALA A 432 15.92 -12.98 16.69
C ALA A 432 15.91 -11.44 16.67
N LEU A 433 15.74 -10.83 15.50
CA LEU A 433 15.61 -9.38 15.36
C LEU A 433 14.37 -8.85 16.08
N ILE A 434 13.22 -9.49 15.87
CA ILE A 434 11.95 -9.14 16.53
C ILE A 434 12.09 -9.21 18.05
N THR A 435 12.64 -10.31 18.58
CA THR A 435 12.83 -10.50 20.03
C THR A 435 13.71 -9.40 20.63
N LYS A 436 14.80 -9.04 19.94
CA LYS A 436 15.69 -7.97 20.37
C LYS A 436 14.99 -6.61 20.39
N ALA A 437 14.18 -6.30 19.38
CA ALA A 437 13.50 -5.02 19.24
C ALA A 437 12.43 -4.80 20.32
N ILE A 438 11.67 -5.84 20.68
CA ILE A 438 10.57 -5.72 21.66
C ILE A 438 11.03 -5.88 23.12
N GLY A 439 12.34 -5.88 23.38
CA GLY A 439 12.91 -5.89 24.73
C GLY A 439 12.83 -7.24 25.45
N GLY A 440 13.19 -8.33 24.76
CA GLY A 440 13.40 -9.65 25.36
C GLY A 440 14.59 -9.73 26.31
#